data_AF-A0A1C6IF03-F1
#
_entry.id   AF-A0A1C6IF03-F1
#
_cell.length_a   1.000
_cell.length_b   1.000
_cell.length_c   1.000
_cell.angle_alpha   90.00
_cell.angle_beta   90.00
_cell.angle_gamma   90.00
#
_symmetry.space_group_name_H-M   'P 1'
#
loop_
_entity.id
_entity.type
_entity.pdbx_description
1 polymer ?
#
loop_
_entity_poly.entity_id
_entity_poly.type
_entity_poly.pdbx_seq_one_letter_code
_entity_poly.pdbx_strand_id
1 'polypeptide(L)'
;MPADEKESMPDQYDKVSLENFIKYSKDMFAYWTENDFAASFRKMLTLEQFRNEEMQALYQQYLVAGPAGYVKDLFVGMGMKDADNKADMFYSVMFFYYSLYDGAEEKGQIKDRFENVIDDIALKLNN
;
A
#
# COMPACT_ATOMS: atom_id res chain seq x y z
N MET A 1 -2.75 -8.84 6.21
CA MET A 1 -2.86 -10.20 5.67
C MET A 1 -2.33 -11.19 6.68
N PRO A 2 -2.90 -12.40 6.83
CA PRO A 2 -2.25 -13.47 7.58
C PRO A 2 -0.88 -13.76 6.96
N ALA A 3 0.11 -14.07 7.79
CA ALA A 3 1.49 -14.28 7.38
C ALA A 3 1.74 -15.57 6.57
N ASP A 4 0.69 -16.30 6.19
CA ASP A 4 0.78 -17.67 5.66
C ASP A 4 0.50 -17.82 4.16
N GLU A 5 0.38 -16.74 3.39
CA GLU A 5 0.28 -16.80 1.92
C GLU A 5 1.50 -16.13 1.29
N LYS A 6 2.69 -16.62 1.63
CA LYS A 6 3.94 -16.38 0.88
C LYS A 6 4.28 -17.59 0.00
N GLU A 7 3.29 -18.22 -0.61
CA GLU A 7 3.55 -19.06 -1.78
C GLU A 7 3.59 -18.16 -3.01
N SER A 8 4.81 -18.00 -3.55
CA SER A 8 5.04 -17.35 -4.83
C SER A 8 4.28 -18.12 -5.93
N MET A 9 3.07 -17.67 -6.25
CA MET A 9 2.38 -18.08 -7.47
C MET A 9 2.51 -16.95 -8.49
N PRO A 10 3.55 -16.97 -9.35
CA PRO A 10 3.75 -15.96 -10.38
C PRO A 10 2.52 -15.80 -11.30
N ASP A 11 1.70 -16.84 -11.44
CA ASP A 11 0.53 -16.87 -12.33
C ASP A 11 -0.70 -16.07 -11.84
N GLN A 12 -0.72 -15.56 -10.59
CA GLN A 12 -1.89 -14.82 -10.08
C GLN A 12 -1.94 -13.36 -10.54
N TYR A 13 -0.81 -12.78 -10.97
CA TYR A 13 -0.72 -11.36 -11.32
C TYR A 13 -1.09 -11.04 -12.76
N ASP A 14 -1.00 -12.03 -13.67
CA ASP A 14 -1.26 -11.88 -15.11
C ASP A 14 -2.71 -11.46 -15.45
N LYS A 15 -3.62 -11.47 -14.47
CA LYS A 15 -5.05 -11.17 -14.68
C LYS A 15 -5.54 -9.89 -14.00
N VAL A 16 -4.69 -9.18 -13.25
CA VAL A 16 -5.09 -7.95 -12.56
C VAL A 16 -4.84 -6.76 -13.49
N SER A 17 -5.90 -6.04 -13.87
CA SER A 17 -5.75 -4.77 -14.60
C SER A 17 -5.28 -3.66 -13.66
N LEU A 18 -4.52 -2.69 -14.20
CA LEU A 18 -4.12 -1.50 -13.42
C LEU A 18 -5.33 -0.80 -12.81
N GLU A 19 -6.42 -0.63 -13.58
CA GLU A 19 -7.67 -0.01 -13.08
C GLU A 19 -8.23 -0.73 -11.85
N ASN A 20 -8.29 -2.06 -11.88
CA ASN A 20 -8.75 -2.85 -10.72
C ASN A 20 -7.80 -2.69 -9.53
N PHE A 21 -6.49 -2.61 -9.78
CA PHE A 21 -5.50 -2.39 -8.73
C PHE A 21 -5.61 -0.99 -8.09
N ILE A 22 -5.87 0.06 -8.88
CA ILE A 22 -6.12 1.41 -8.36
C ILE A 22 -7.36 1.42 -7.48
N LYS A 23 -8.46 0.82 -7.95
CA LYS A 23 -9.68 0.68 -7.15
C LYS A 23 -9.43 -0.07 -5.84
N TYR A 24 -8.75 -1.21 -5.92
CA TYR A 24 -8.36 -1.98 -4.74
C TYR A 24 -7.50 -1.17 -3.78
N SER A 25 -6.60 -0.33 -4.28
CA SER A 25 -5.74 0.51 -3.45
C SER A 25 -6.52 1.59 -2.69
N LYS A 26 -7.58 2.15 -3.30
CA LYS A 26 -8.51 3.05 -2.60
C LYS A 26 -9.27 2.33 -1.49
N ASP A 27 -9.74 1.12 -1.76
CA ASP A 27 -10.41 0.28 -0.76
C ASP A 27 -9.46 -0.10 0.39
N MET A 28 -8.20 -0.43 0.09
CA MET A 28 -7.17 -0.68 1.10
C MET A 28 -6.80 0.57 1.88
N PHE A 29 -6.81 1.74 1.25
CA PHE A 29 -6.62 2.98 1.97
C PHE A 29 -7.72 3.19 3.02
N ALA A 30 -8.98 3.08 2.62
CA ALA A 30 -10.13 3.17 3.52
C ALA A 30 -10.07 2.10 4.61
N TYR A 31 -9.77 0.84 4.27
CA TYR A 31 -9.64 -0.23 5.26
C TYR A 31 -8.58 0.08 6.33
N TRP A 32 -7.38 0.48 5.94
CA TRP A 32 -6.28 0.74 6.88
C TRP A 32 -6.40 2.06 7.68
N THR A 33 -7.43 2.85 7.41
CA THR A 33 -7.63 4.17 8.04
C THR A 33 -8.97 4.31 8.76
N GLU A 34 -10.03 3.71 8.22
CA GLU A 34 -11.41 3.83 8.71
C GLU A 34 -11.88 2.59 9.48
N ASN A 35 -11.32 1.40 9.20
CA ASN A 35 -11.66 0.21 10.00
C ASN A 35 -10.94 0.27 11.35
N ASP A 36 -11.71 0.27 12.45
CA ASP A 36 -11.18 0.42 13.82
C ASP A 36 -10.06 -0.58 14.15
N PHE A 37 -10.24 -1.85 13.80
CA PHE A 37 -9.24 -2.89 14.09
C PHE A 37 -7.99 -2.70 13.22
N ALA A 38 -8.15 -2.57 11.91
CA ALA A 38 -7.02 -2.45 11.00
C ALA A 38 -6.21 -1.17 11.23
N ALA A 39 -6.89 -0.05 11.44
CA ALA A 39 -6.25 1.23 11.77
C ALA A 39 -5.50 1.16 13.10
N SER A 40 -6.10 0.56 14.13
CA SER A 40 -5.43 0.37 15.43
C SER A 40 -4.24 -0.58 15.32
N PHE A 41 -4.38 -1.67 14.57
CA PHE A 41 -3.29 -2.62 14.33
C PHE A 41 -2.11 -1.97 13.60
N ARG A 42 -2.37 -1.20 12.54
CA ARG A 42 -1.34 -0.42 11.83
C ARG A 42 -0.61 0.54 12.77
N LYS A 43 -1.35 1.30 13.59
CA LYS A 43 -0.76 2.23 14.56
C LYS A 43 0.07 1.52 15.62
N MET A 44 -0.43 0.40 16.13
CA MET A 44 0.31 -0.45 17.06
C MET A 44 1.63 -0.90 16.44
N LEU A 45 1.62 -1.45 15.21
CA LEU A 45 2.86 -1.85 14.53
C LEU A 45 3.85 -0.68 14.38
N THR A 46 3.36 0.52 14.05
CA THR A 46 4.22 1.72 13.94
C THR A 46 4.86 2.09 15.28
N LEU A 47 4.16 1.96 16.40
CA LEU A 47 4.73 2.20 17.73
C LEU A 47 5.72 1.11 18.12
N GLU A 48 5.40 -0.14 17.80
CA GLU A 48 6.17 -1.31 18.23
C GLU A 48 7.42 -1.59 17.39
N GLN A 49 7.56 -0.97 16.21
CA GLN A 49 8.67 -1.22 15.28
C GLN A 49 10.07 -1.03 15.91
N PHE A 50 10.17 -0.24 16.99
CA PHE A 50 11.44 0.04 17.68
C PHE A 50 11.67 -0.82 18.93
N ARG A 51 10.73 -1.73 19.27
CA ARG A 51 10.83 -2.57 20.47
C ARG A 51 11.93 -3.62 20.36
N ASN A 52 11.96 -4.35 19.25
CA ASN A 52 12.93 -5.41 18.96
C ASN A 52 12.93 -5.75 17.46
N GLU A 53 13.87 -6.60 17.03
CA GLU A 53 14.02 -7.02 15.63
C GLU A 53 12.79 -7.74 15.08
N GLU A 54 12.09 -8.52 15.90
CA GLU A 54 10.87 -9.23 15.50
C GLU A 54 9.74 -8.25 15.15
N MET A 55 9.50 -7.25 16.00
CA MET A 55 8.49 -6.22 15.76
C MET A 55 8.88 -5.30 14.60
N GLN A 56 10.17 -5.00 14.43
CA GLN A 56 10.66 -4.28 13.26
C GLN A 56 10.37 -5.06 11.97
N ALA A 57 10.67 -6.37 11.96
CA ALA A 57 10.41 -7.23 10.81
C ALA A 57 8.89 -7.32 10.51
N LEU A 58 8.06 -7.40 11.56
CA LEU A 58 6.61 -7.41 11.41
C LEU A 58 6.08 -6.09 10.81
N TYR A 59 6.58 -4.95 11.32
CA TYR A 59 6.27 -3.64 10.75
C TYR A 59 6.68 -3.56 9.27
N GLN A 60 7.89 -4.00 8.93
CA GLN A 60 8.37 -4.02 7.54
C GLN A 60 7.50 -4.92 6.65
N GLN A 61 7.13 -6.11 7.13
CA GLN A 61 6.30 -7.04 6.38
C GLN A 61 4.90 -6.51 6.11
N TYR A 62 4.28 -5.80 7.06
CA TYR A 62 2.90 -5.34 6.91
C TYR A 62 2.76 -3.97 6.27
N LEU A 63 3.72 -3.07 6.48
CA LEU A 63 3.54 -1.64 6.20
C LEU A 63 4.64 -1.01 5.33
N VAL A 64 5.72 -1.73 5.00
CA VAL A 64 6.82 -1.16 4.21
C VAL A 64 7.31 -2.14 3.14
N ALA A 65 8.32 -2.96 3.44
CA ALA A 65 8.98 -3.84 2.47
C ALA A 65 8.03 -4.87 1.84
N GLY A 66 7.07 -5.42 2.61
CA GLY A 66 6.11 -6.39 2.10
C GLY A 66 5.21 -5.79 1.02
N PRO A 67 4.42 -4.75 1.33
CA PRO A 67 3.57 -4.10 0.34
C PRO A 67 4.33 -3.46 -0.83
N ALA A 68 5.48 -2.82 -0.58
CA ALA A 68 6.30 -2.25 -1.67
C ALA A 68 6.78 -3.35 -2.64
N GLY A 69 7.23 -4.48 -2.10
CA GLY A 69 7.59 -5.67 -2.89
C GLY A 69 6.40 -6.21 -3.69
N TYR A 70 5.22 -6.31 -3.08
CA TYR A 70 4.00 -6.74 -3.77
C TYR A 70 3.63 -5.83 -4.95
N VAL A 71 3.67 -4.50 -4.77
CA VAL A 71 3.38 -3.56 -5.87
C VAL A 71 4.40 -3.70 -7.00
N LYS A 72 5.68 -3.88 -6.65
CA LYS A 72 6.74 -4.11 -7.63
C LYS A 72 6.49 -5.40 -8.43
N ASP A 73 6.26 -6.52 -7.76
CA ASP A 73 6.02 -7.81 -8.42
C ASP A 73 4.78 -7.74 -9.32
N LEU A 74 3.73 -7.07 -8.87
CA LEU A 74 2.52 -6.82 -9.65
C LEU A 74 2.83 -6.00 -10.92
N PHE A 75 3.59 -4.91 -10.81
CA PHE A 75 3.93 -4.06 -11.96
C PHE A 75 4.88 -4.77 -12.94
N VAL A 76 5.78 -5.62 -12.44
CA VAL A 76 6.60 -6.53 -13.26
C VAL A 76 5.71 -7.52 -14.02
N GLY A 77 4.73 -8.15 -13.34
CA GLY A 77 3.77 -9.06 -13.97
C GLY A 77 2.90 -8.38 -15.04
N MET A 78 2.57 -7.10 -14.86
CA MET A 78 1.90 -6.27 -15.88
C MET A 78 2.81 -5.87 -17.07
N GLY A 79 4.10 -6.22 -17.03
CA GLY A 79 5.06 -5.87 -18.09
C GLY A 79 5.45 -4.38 -18.10
N MET A 80 5.31 -3.68 -16.98
CA MET A 80 5.67 -2.26 -16.90
C MET A 80 7.18 -2.04 -16.99
N LYS A 81 7.60 -1.06 -17.80
CA LYS A 81 8.97 -0.55 -17.76
C LYS A 81 9.18 0.27 -16.51
N ASP A 82 10.39 0.20 -15.95
CA ASP A 82 10.78 0.91 -14.74
C ASP A 82 9.86 0.61 -13.54
N ALA A 83 9.44 -0.67 -13.44
CA ALA A 83 8.49 -1.13 -12.44
C ALA A 83 8.91 -0.79 -11.00
N ASP A 84 10.21 -0.80 -10.71
CA ASP A 84 10.78 -0.48 -9.40
C ASP A 84 10.44 0.96 -8.98
N ASN A 85 10.83 1.96 -9.79
CA ASN A 85 10.55 3.36 -9.48
C ASN A 85 9.04 3.66 -9.48
N LYS A 86 8.30 3.00 -10.38
CA LYS A 86 6.83 3.13 -10.47
C LYS A 86 6.15 2.58 -9.21
N ALA A 87 6.60 1.44 -8.70
CA ALA A 87 6.09 0.84 -7.47
C ALA A 87 6.46 1.65 -6.23
N ASP A 88 7.71 2.13 -6.14
CA ASP A 88 8.17 3.00 -5.06
C ASP A 88 7.34 4.30 -5.02
N MET A 89 7.16 4.95 -6.18
CA MET A 89 6.31 6.14 -6.29
C MET A 89 4.88 5.85 -5.83
N PHE A 90 4.27 4.77 -6.33
CA PHE A 90 2.90 4.40 -6.00
C PHE A 90 2.72 4.13 -4.50
N TYR A 91 3.56 3.25 -3.94
CA TYR A 91 3.42 2.84 -2.54
C TYR A 91 3.82 3.96 -1.57
N SER A 92 4.75 4.85 -1.95
CA SER A 92 5.09 6.02 -1.14
C SER A 92 3.87 6.92 -0.88
N VAL A 93 2.97 7.06 -1.86
CA VAL A 93 1.73 7.83 -1.69
C VAL A 93 0.79 7.12 -0.74
N MET A 94 0.58 5.82 -0.89
CA MET A 94 -0.21 5.02 0.07
C MET A 94 0.29 5.25 1.51
N PHE A 95 1.60 5.03 1.72
CA PHE A 95 2.22 5.12 3.04
C PHE A 95 2.19 6.54 3.61
N PHE A 96 2.47 7.55 2.80
CA PHE A 96 2.46 8.96 3.21
C PHE A 96 1.06 9.39 3.64
N TYR A 97 0.02 9.05 2.87
CA TYR A 97 -1.34 9.46 3.18
C TYR A 97 -1.92 8.75 4.40
N TYR A 98 -1.47 7.53 4.73
CA TYR A 98 -1.80 6.93 6.03
C TYR A 98 -1.37 7.81 7.20
N SER A 99 -0.16 8.36 7.12
CA SER A 99 0.39 9.22 8.16
C SER A 99 -0.34 10.57 8.23
N LEU A 100 -0.66 11.17 7.08
CA LEU A 100 -1.46 12.40 7.04
C LEU A 100 -2.87 12.19 7.60
N TYR A 101 -3.50 11.07 7.27
CA TYR A 101 -4.86 10.77 7.70
C TYR A 101 -4.95 10.63 9.23
N ASP A 102 -3.94 10.02 9.85
CA ASP A 102 -3.90 9.82 11.30
C ASP A 102 -3.78 11.11 12.11
N GLY A 103 -3.09 12.11 11.55
CA GLY A 103 -2.89 13.42 12.18
C GLY A 103 -3.94 14.47 11.82
N ALA A 104 -4.90 14.16 10.95
CA ALA A 104 -5.86 15.14 10.45
C ALA A 104 -7.09 15.28 11.35
N GLU A 105 -7.52 16.52 11.55
CA GLU A 105 -8.85 16.84 12.08
C GLU A 105 -9.93 16.48 11.04
N GLU A 106 -9.72 16.94 9.79
CA GLU A 106 -10.63 16.74 8.65
C GLU A 106 -10.21 15.54 7.79
N LYS A 107 -10.40 14.33 8.34
CA LYS A 107 -10.01 13.06 7.70
C LYS A 107 -10.60 12.84 6.29
N GLY A 108 -11.83 13.28 6.06
CA GLY A 108 -12.48 13.20 4.75
C GLY A 108 -11.68 13.93 3.66
N GLN A 109 -11.14 15.12 3.97
CA GLN A 109 -10.34 15.88 3.02
C GLN A 109 -9.02 15.19 2.66
N ILE A 110 -8.43 14.45 3.60
CA ILE A 110 -7.21 13.67 3.33
C ILE A 110 -7.52 12.49 2.41
N LYS A 111 -8.65 11.82 2.61
CA LYS A 111 -9.12 10.74 1.73
C LYS A 111 -9.36 11.26 0.32
N ASP A 112 -10.09 12.36 0.16
CA ASP A 112 -10.36 12.95 -1.16
C ASP A 112 -9.05 13.33 -1.87
N ARG A 113 -8.09 13.91 -1.15
CA ARG A 113 -6.77 14.22 -1.71
C ARG A 113 -5.99 12.97 -2.11
N PHE A 114 -6.02 11.93 -1.28
CA PHE A 114 -5.38 10.65 -1.59
C PHE A 114 -5.97 10.05 -2.89
N GLU A 115 -7.29 10.01 -3.01
CA GLU A 115 -7.97 9.44 -4.18
C GLU A 115 -7.64 10.22 -5.47
N ASN A 116 -7.55 11.55 -5.40
CA ASN A 116 -7.11 12.36 -6.54
C ASN A 116 -5.66 12.09 -6.91
N VAL A 117 -4.75 12.02 -5.93
CA VAL A 117 -3.31 11.80 -6.20
C VAL A 117 -3.06 10.39 -6.74
N ILE A 118 -3.78 9.38 -6.26
CA ILE A 118 -3.60 8.01 -6.76
C ILE A 118 -4.10 7.87 -8.21
N ASP A 119 -5.16 8.60 -8.57
CA ASP A 119 -5.64 8.68 -9.95
C ASP A 119 -4.62 9.41 -10.86
N ASP A 120 -4.04 10.52 -10.41
CA ASP A 120 -2.98 11.22 -11.13
C ASP A 120 -1.73 10.34 -11.34
N ILE A 121 -1.38 9.53 -10.33
CA ILE A 121 -0.30 8.56 -10.44
C ILE A 121 -0.66 7.48 -11.45
N ALA A 122 -1.88 6.94 -11.42
CA ALA A 122 -2.31 5.93 -12.38
C ALA A 122 -2.16 6.39 -13.84
N LEU A 123 -2.48 7.66 -14.12
CA LEU A 123 -2.27 8.26 -15.44
C LEU A 123 -0.79 8.31 -15.83
N LYS A 124 0.11 8.60 -14.88
CA LYS A 124 1.57 8.62 -15.12
C LYS A 124 2.14 7.22 -15.30
N LEU A 125 1.57 6.20 -14.67
CA LEU A 125 2.02 4.81 -14.80
C LEU A 125 1.81 4.25 -16.22
N ASN A 126 0.80 4.74 -16.93
CA ASN A 126 0.49 4.36 -18.31
C ASN A 126 1.41 5.01 -19.36
N ASN A 127 2.21 6.00 -18.97
CA ASN A 127 3.21 6.66 -19.83
C ASN A 127 4.61 6.06 -19.62
#